data_AF-A0A6J7IIW3-F1
#
_entry.id   AF-A0A6J7IIW3-F1
#
_cell.length_a   1.000
_cell.length_b   1.000
_cell.length_c   1.000
_cell.angle_alpha   90.00
_cell.angle_beta   90.00
_cell.angle_gamma   90.00
#
_symmetry.space_group_name_H-M   'P 1'
#
loop_
_entity.id
_entity.type
_entity.pdbx_description
1 polymer ?
#
loop_
_entity_poly.entity_id
_entity_poly.type
_entity_poly.pdbx_seq_one_letter_code
_entity_poly.pdbx_strand_id
1 'polypeptide(L)'
;MTRLGWGSATDTGKVRQANEDAVLTTDGLFAVADGMGGHQAGEVASHLALDALAAAFDSPGTEVLVAAVEHANAAVVERSATDPGLAGMGTTLCAMALVDTGDREAIAVVNVGDSRLYLLSDGVLHQITEDHSLVATLQRQGRITAAEAAVHPQRNILTRALGIDGTVLIDSWEMVPVVGDRYLLCSDGLFNEVDESRIAAALRRIADPTEASLELIRLANEAAGRDNISCVIVDVLDDTGSGPTPMGDSRITSHSAPSDPDLGAGAMSATAGVRTASGSSGEPLAARNGMAQVPSALSSTLTWRVLLFVGSLLVLGAFVFGFVWWTGTHTYYVGVDGSQVVIYQGKPGGLLWIDPKVAETTELQLADVPAASRPAVSLGVEEPTLSAARTYVRNLLDQREQQTAPTTSTNPATSTNPATSRNPTTSIAPATSTSLG
;
A
#
# COMPACT_ATOMS: atom_id res chain seq x y z
N MET A 1 29.26 -5.36 26.00
CA MET A 1 28.10 -4.48 25.80
C MET A 1 28.08 -4.18 24.32
N THR A 2 26.98 -4.51 23.66
CA THR A 2 26.82 -4.40 22.22
C THR A 2 26.89 -2.93 21.83
N ARG A 3 27.73 -2.59 20.86
CA ARG A 3 27.84 -1.23 20.32
C ARG A 3 27.20 -1.18 18.94
N LEU A 4 26.40 -0.16 18.70
CA LEU A 4 25.75 0.05 17.41
C LEU A 4 26.33 1.28 16.70
N GLY A 5 26.61 1.16 15.41
CA GLY A 5 26.86 2.28 14.51
C GLY A 5 25.69 2.40 13.54
N TRP A 6 25.32 3.61 13.11
CA TRP A 6 24.16 3.76 12.23
C TRP A 6 24.29 4.93 11.27
N GLY A 7 23.46 4.88 10.23
CA GLY A 7 23.26 5.94 9.27
C GLY A 7 21.85 5.82 8.69
N SER A 8 21.26 6.94 8.30
CA SER A 8 19.93 6.98 7.72
C SER A 8 19.90 7.94 6.54
N ALA A 9 18.94 7.72 5.65
CA ALA A 9 18.64 8.63 4.57
C ALA A 9 17.17 8.52 4.21
N THR A 10 16.57 9.66 3.87
CA THR A 10 15.19 9.76 3.38
C THR A 10 15.15 10.76 2.23
N ASP A 11 14.37 10.46 1.21
CA ASP A 11 14.22 11.30 0.02
C ASP A 11 12.79 11.18 -0.52
N THR A 12 12.24 12.30 -0.98
CA THR A 12 10.89 12.35 -1.57
C THR A 12 10.76 11.44 -2.81
N GLY A 13 11.86 11.11 -3.47
CA GLY A 13 11.84 10.49 -4.78
C GLY A 13 11.63 11.51 -5.89
N LYS A 14 11.56 11.03 -7.12
CA LYS A 14 11.46 11.87 -8.33
C LYS A 14 10.02 12.19 -8.74
N VAL A 15 9.05 11.40 -8.28
CA VAL A 15 7.67 11.47 -8.75
C VAL A 15 6.72 12.08 -7.72
N ARG A 16 6.94 11.82 -6.42
CA ARG A 16 6.10 12.36 -5.34
C ARG A 16 6.40 13.85 -5.12
N GLN A 17 5.41 14.58 -4.60
CA GLN A 17 5.54 16.02 -4.29
C GLN A 17 5.94 16.28 -2.83
N ALA A 18 5.59 15.35 -1.94
CA ALA A 18 5.85 15.41 -0.52
C ALA A 18 6.41 14.07 -0.06
N ASN A 19 7.15 14.10 1.05
CA ASN A 19 7.68 12.91 1.71
C ASN A 19 6.73 12.53 2.84
N GLU A 20 6.04 11.41 2.69
CA GLU A 20 5.14 10.85 3.70
C GLU A 20 5.88 9.81 4.57
N ASP A 21 7.14 9.47 4.24
CA ASP A 21 7.98 8.62 5.08
C ASP A 21 8.64 9.39 6.23
N ALA A 22 8.89 8.68 7.32
CA ALA A 22 9.71 9.16 8.43
C ALA A 22 10.71 8.08 8.89
N VAL A 23 11.83 8.53 9.47
CA VAL A 23 12.85 7.66 10.06
C VAL A 23 13.16 8.09 11.50
N LEU A 24 13.41 7.13 12.37
CA LEU A 24 13.86 7.33 13.75
C LEU A 24 15.24 6.70 13.93
N THR A 25 16.17 7.47 14.47
CA THR A 25 17.51 6.99 14.82
C THR A 25 17.92 7.56 16.18
N THR A 26 17.64 6.80 17.24
CA THR A 26 18.05 7.09 18.61
C THR A 26 18.99 5.98 19.08
N ASP A 27 19.85 6.26 20.06
CA ASP A 27 20.75 5.25 20.61
C ASP A 27 19.95 4.05 21.14
N GLY A 28 20.11 2.89 20.48
CA GLY A 28 19.38 1.67 20.80
C GLY A 28 17.96 1.54 20.26
N LEU A 29 17.42 2.50 19.50
CA LEU A 29 16.09 2.41 18.87
C LEU A 29 16.09 3.01 17.46
N PHE A 30 15.69 2.21 16.48
CA PHE A 30 15.68 2.56 15.06
C PHE A 30 14.34 2.18 14.44
N ALA A 31 13.78 3.04 13.58
CA ALA A 31 12.53 2.73 12.91
C ALA A 31 12.39 3.45 11.56
N VAL A 32 11.54 2.87 10.71
CA VAL A 32 11.04 3.47 9.47
C VAL A 32 9.51 3.37 9.49
N ALA A 33 8.85 4.43 9.07
CA ALA A 33 7.40 4.51 8.93
C ALA A 33 7.06 5.12 7.57
N ASP A 34 6.17 4.48 6.82
CA ASP A 34 5.65 4.90 5.51
C ASP A 34 4.19 5.34 5.67
N GLY A 35 3.97 6.65 5.55
CA GLY A 35 2.69 7.29 5.79
C GLY A 35 1.71 7.12 4.63
N MET A 36 0.44 6.92 4.95
CA MET A 36 -0.66 6.84 3.99
C MET A 36 -1.83 7.72 4.41
N GLY A 37 -2.60 8.21 3.43
CA GLY A 37 -3.78 9.06 3.67
C GLY A 37 -3.89 10.29 2.77
N GLY A 38 -2.95 10.46 1.83
CA GLY A 38 -2.80 11.69 1.04
C GLY A 38 -1.84 12.66 1.71
N HIS A 39 -1.39 13.68 0.96
CA HIS A 39 -0.12 14.39 1.25
C HIS A 39 0.09 14.78 2.72
N GLN A 40 -0.81 15.58 3.29
CA GLN A 40 -0.67 16.06 4.68
C GLN A 40 -1.00 14.99 5.73
N ALA A 41 -1.82 14.00 5.38
CA ALA A 41 -2.29 12.99 6.32
C ALA A 41 -1.22 11.90 6.54
N GLY A 42 -0.56 11.45 5.48
CA GLY A 42 0.51 10.44 5.56
C GLY A 42 1.72 10.94 6.34
N GLU A 43 2.24 12.13 6.00
CA GLU A 43 3.35 12.79 6.72
C GLU A 43 3.06 12.90 8.22
N VAL A 44 1.85 13.36 8.59
CA VAL A 44 1.48 13.49 10.01
C VAL A 44 1.38 12.13 10.69
N ALA A 45 0.86 11.11 10.01
CA ALA A 45 0.72 9.78 10.59
C ALA A 45 2.08 9.12 10.87
N SER A 46 3.02 9.15 9.91
CA SER A 46 4.33 8.52 10.06
C SER A 46 5.16 9.22 11.14
N HIS A 47 5.20 10.55 11.15
CA HIS A 47 5.88 11.32 12.19
C HIS A 47 5.27 11.09 13.58
N LEU A 48 3.94 11.17 13.71
CA LEU A 48 3.28 10.96 14.99
C LEU A 48 3.52 9.55 15.54
N ALA A 49 3.51 8.53 14.69
CA ALA A 49 3.79 7.16 15.10
C ALA A 49 5.21 7.01 15.65
N LEU A 50 6.22 7.58 14.98
CA LEU A 50 7.60 7.52 15.44
C LEU A 50 7.85 8.33 16.71
N ASP A 51 7.24 9.51 16.83
CA ASP A 51 7.32 10.34 18.04
C ASP A 51 6.70 9.62 19.24
N ALA A 52 5.52 9.01 19.05
CA ALA A 52 4.85 8.24 20.09
C ALA A 52 5.63 6.97 20.47
N LEU A 53 6.21 6.27 19.48
CA LEU A 53 7.09 5.12 19.71
C LEU A 53 8.29 5.52 20.58
N ALA A 54 8.99 6.59 20.20
CA ALA A 54 10.17 7.07 20.91
C ALA A 54 9.84 7.54 22.34
N ALA A 55 8.67 8.15 22.55
CA ALA A 55 8.22 8.60 23.86
C ALA A 55 7.80 7.44 24.78
N ALA A 56 7.22 6.37 24.23
CA ALA A 56 6.73 5.23 24.99
C ALA A 56 7.80 4.15 25.26
N PHE A 57 8.85 4.07 24.44
CA PHE A 57 9.98 3.17 24.65
C PHE A 57 10.96 3.74 25.67
N ASP A 58 10.64 3.58 26.96
CA ASP A 58 11.40 4.17 28.08
C ASP A 58 12.47 3.23 28.68
N SER A 59 12.46 1.96 28.28
CA SER A 59 13.32 0.93 28.85
C SER A 59 13.60 -0.20 27.83
N PRO A 60 14.80 -0.82 27.89
CA PRO A 60 15.24 -1.77 26.89
C PRO A 60 14.59 -3.15 27.09
N GLY A 61 13.37 -3.34 26.59
CA GLY A 61 12.66 -4.62 26.65
C GLY A 61 11.75 -4.85 25.44
N THR A 62 11.66 -6.10 24.98
CA THR A 62 10.82 -6.48 23.81
C THR A 62 9.34 -6.19 24.06
N GLU A 63 8.83 -6.55 25.24
CA GLU A 63 7.45 -6.25 25.65
C GLU A 63 7.18 -4.73 25.68
N VAL A 64 8.19 -3.94 26.06
CA VAL A 64 8.11 -2.46 26.08
C VAL A 64 8.05 -1.92 24.65
N LEU A 65 8.85 -2.48 23.74
CA LEU A 65 8.82 -2.11 22.31
C LEU A 65 7.45 -2.41 21.68
N VAL A 66 6.88 -3.59 21.96
CA VAL A 66 5.53 -3.96 21.48
C VAL A 66 4.48 -2.99 22.03
N ALA A 67 4.48 -2.74 23.34
CA ALA A 67 3.57 -1.78 23.98
C ALA A 67 3.73 -0.35 23.43
N ALA A 68 4.96 0.06 23.09
CA ALA A 68 5.23 1.35 22.47
C ALA A 68 4.63 1.45 21.05
N VAL A 69 4.62 0.37 20.27
CA VAL A 69 3.91 0.31 18.97
C VAL A 69 2.39 0.37 19.16
N GLU A 70 1.84 -0.30 20.17
CA GLU A 70 0.41 -0.18 20.50
C GLU A 70 0.04 1.26 20.87
N HIS A 71 0.91 1.94 21.63
CA HIS A 71 0.75 3.36 21.97
C HIS A 71 0.82 4.25 20.72
N ALA A 72 1.75 3.98 19.81
CA ALA A 72 1.85 4.68 18.53
C ALA A 72 0.58 4.50 17.69
N ASN A 73 0.02 3.29 17.61
CA ASN A 73 -1.26 3.05 16.94
C ASN A 73 -2.39 3.88 17.57
N ALA A 74 -2.51 3.88 18.89
CA ALA A 74 -3.53 4.64 19.60
C ALA A 74 -3.41 6.16 19.33
N ALA A 75 -2.20 6.70 19.31
CA ALA A 75 -1.94 8.12 19.01
C ALA A 75 -2.40 8.49 17.60
N VAL A 76 -2.09 7.68 16.59
CA VAL A 76 -2.51 7.91 15.20
C VAL A 76 -4.04 7.81 15.08
N VAL A 77 -4.66 6.80 15.70
CA VAL A 77 -6.13 6.65 15.72
C VAL A 77 -6.81 7.86 16.36
N GLU A 78 -6.33 8.33 17.51
CA GLU A 78 -6.88 9.49 18.21
C GLU A 78 -6.74 10.76 17.35
N ARG A 79 -5.58 10.97 16.74
CA ARG A 79 -5.34 12.14 15.89
C ARG A 79 -6.21 12.11 14.63
N SER A 80 -6.40 10.94 14.02
CA SER A 80 -7.28 10.72 12.86
C SER A 80 -8.75 11.00 13.19
N ALA A 81 -9.19 10.68 14.41
CA ALA A 81 -10.55 10.92 14.89
C ALA A 81 -10.84 12.38 15.28
N THR A 82 -9.82 13.11 15.76
CA THR A 82 -9.97 14.48 16.28
C THR A 82 -9.86 15.55 15.20
N ASP A 83 -9.20 15.26 14.08
CA ASP A 83 -8.97 16.20 12.98
C ASP A 83 -9.61 15.70 11.68
N PRO A 84 -10.74 16.29 11.23
CA PRO A 84 -11.38 15.88 9.99
C PRO A 84 -10.50 15.98 8.75
N GLY A 85 -9.45 16.82 8.76
CA GLY A 85 -8.49 16.94 7.67
C GLY A 85 -7.49 15.79 7.58
N LEU A 86 -7.39 14.97 8.64
CA LEU A 86 -6.51 13.81 8.76
C LEU A 86 -7.29 12.50 8.81
N ALA A 87 -8.59 12.55 8.49
CA ALA A 87 -9.45 11.38 8.54
C ALA A 87 -8.94 10.26 7.64
N GLY A 88 -8.74 9.08 8.22
CA GLY A 88 -8.23 7.91 7.50
C GLY A 88 -6.72 7.91 7.28
N MET A 89 -5.97 8.79 7.95
CA MET A 89 -4.52 8.69 7.97
C MET A 89 -4.07 7.38 8.63
N GLY A 90 -2.96 6.84 8.14
CA GLY A 90 -2.32 5.67 8.72
C GLY A 90 -0.85 5.63 8.35
N THR A 91 -0.12 4.68 8.89
CA THR A 91 1.29 4.48 8.53
C THR A 91 1.69 3.03 8.72
N THR A 92 2.72 2.58 8.00
CA THR A 92 3.49 1.40 8.42
C THR A 92 4.37 1.76 9.61
N LEU A 93 4.90 0.73 10.28
CA LEU A 93 5.97 0.89 11.26
C LEU A 93 6.83 -0.38 11.28
N CYS A 94 8.09 -0.24 10.92
CA CYS A 94 9.11 -1.28 11.09
C CYS A 94 10.18 -0.73 12.03
N ALA A 95 10.42 -1.39 13.17
CA ALA A 95 11.36 -0.91 14.17
C ALA A 95 12.25 -2.02 14.72
N MET A 96 13.41 -1.61 15.20
CA MET A 96 14.42 -2.44 15.82
C MET A 96 14.98 -1.74 17.06
N ALA A 97 15.16 -2.47 18.15
CA ALA A 97 15.77 -1.94 19.37
C ALA A 97 16.79 -2.92 19.97
N LEU A 98 17.82 -2.38 20.60
CA LEU A 98 18.70 -3.14 21.48
C LEU A 98 18.02 -3.26 22.84
N VAL A 99 17.68 -4.48 23.23
CA VAL A 99 16.94 -4.79 24.45
C VAL A 99 17.76 -5.68 25.38
N ASP A 100 17.41 -5.68 26.65
CA ASP A 100 17.96 -6.59 27.65
C ASP A 100 16.89 -7.62 28.05
N THR A 101 17.14 -8.90 27.77
CA THR A 101 16.22 -9.99 28.12
C THR A 101 16.48 -10.55 29.52
N GLY A 102 17.30 -9.89 30.34
CA GLY A 102 17.72 -10.29 31.69
C GLY A 102 18.91 -11.26 31.70
N ASP A 103 19.00 -12.14 30.70
CA ASP A 103 20.10 -13.09 30.54
C ASP A 103 21.18 -12.61 29.55
N ARG A 104 20.80 -11.77 28.57
CA ARG A 104 21.67 -11.25 27.51
C ARG A 104 21.05 -10.04 26.82
N GLU A 105 21.90 -9.29 26.12
CA GLU A 105 21.44 -8.32 25.12
C GLU A 105 20.86 -9.05 23.90
N ALA A 106 19.78 -8.51 23.35
CA ALA A 106 19.14 -9.00 22.14
C ALA A 106 18.73 -7.82 21.24
N ILE A 107 18.53 -8.11 19.96
CA ILE A 107 17.91 -7.21 19.00
C ILE A 107 16.44 -7.61 18.89
N ALA A 108 15.55 -6.76 19.40
CA ALA A 108 14.12 -6.89 19.20
C ALA A 108 13.72 -6.22 17.89
N VAL A 109 12.88 -6.88 17.11
CA VAL A 109 12.31 -6.36 15.86
C VAL A 109 10.81 -6.41 15.96
N VAL A 110 10.13 -5.35 15.50
CA VAL A 110 8.67 -5.29 15.38
C VAL A 110 8.30 -4.78 13.99
N ASN A 111 7.23 -5.32 13.41
CA ASN A 111 6.73 -4.89 12.12
C ASN A 111 5.21 -4.80 12.07
N VAL A 112 4.72 -3.72 11.49
CA VAL A 112 3.35 -3.55 11.02
C VAL A 112 3.35 -2.83 9.68
N GLY A 113 3.09 -3.57 8.60
CA GLY A 113 2.98 -3.03 7.25
C GLY A 113 3.89 -3.82 6.32
N ASP A 114 4.26 -3.22 5.19
CA ASP A 114 5.16 -3.80 4.19
C ASP A 114 6.53 -3.13 4.14
N SER A 115 6.82 -2.17 5.02
CA SER A 115 8.22 -1.79 5.29
C SER A 115 9.00 -3.00 5.81
N ARG A 116 10.31 -3.04 5.53
CA ARG A 116 11.10 -4.25 5.71
C ARG A 116 12.33 -4.03 6.55
N LEU A 117 12.68 -5.07 7.33
CA LEU A 117 13.99 -5.22 7.93
C LEU A 117 14.74 -6.39 7.27
N TYR A 118 15.96 -6.10 6.83
CA TYR A 118 16.91 -7.06 6.30
C TYR A 118 18.11 -7.21 7.23
N LEU A 119 18.67 -8.41 7.30
CA LEU A 119 19.95 -8.73 7.93
C LEU A 119 20.95 -9.13 6.83
N LEU A 120 22.05 -8.41 6.72
CA LEU A 120 23.23 -8.82 5.98
C LEU A 120 24.19 -9.53 6.94
N SER A 121 24.30 -10.85 6.79
CA SER A 121 25.22 -11.69 7.55
C SER A 121 26.00 -12.60 6.61
N ASP A 122 27.30 -12.77 6.85
CA ASP A 122 28.23 -13.52 5.97
C ASP A 122 28.13 -13.15 4.47
N GLY A 123 27.79 -11.89 4.18
CA GLY A 123 27.64 -11.37 2.82
C GLY A 123 26.34 -11.76 2.11
N VAL A 124 25.40 -12.41 2.80
CA VAL A 124 24.07 -12.77 2.30
C VAL A 124 23.02 -11.88 2.96
N LEU A 125 22.14 -11.31 2.14
CA LEU A 125 21.03 -10.47 2.61
C LEU A 125 19.80 -11.35 2.86
N HIS A 126 19.25 -11.29 4.06
CA HIS A 126 18.08 -12.04 4.49
C HIS A 126 16.98 -11.07 4.90
N GLN A 127 15.79 -11.19 4.31
CA GLN A 127 14.62 -10.49 4.82
C GLN A 127 14.17 -11.16 6.13
N ILE A 128 14.01 -10.38 7.20
CA ILE A 128 13.58 -10.88 8.51
C ILE A 128 12.06 -10.71 8.67
N THR A 129 11.54 -9.56 8.29
CA THR A 129 10.12 -9.23 8.46
C THR A 129 9.26 -9.84 7.36
N GLU A 130 7.99 -10.08 7.65
CA GLU A 130 7.00 -10.45 6.64
C GLU A 130 6.12 -9.26 6.27
N ASP A 131 5.89 -9.05 4.98
CA ASP A 131 5.04 -7.97 4.49
C ASP A 131 3.56 -8.23 4.84
N HIS A 132 2.92 -7.23 5.43
CA HIS A 132 1.48 -7.20 5.66
C HIS A 132 0.75 -6.58 4.46
N SER A 133 0.89 -7.20 3.29
CA SER A 133 0.21 -6.80 2.05
C SER A 133 -0.68 -7.91 1.50
N LEU A 134 -1.64 -7.53 0.65
CA LEU A 134 -2.53 -8.47 -0.03
C LEU A 134 -1.73 -9.44 -0.90
N VAL A 135 -0.75 -8.94 -1.65
CA VAL A 135 0.06 -9.77 -2.55
C VAL A 135 0.95 -10.74 -1.77
N ALA A 136 1.54 -10.32 -0.65
CA ALA A 136 2.30 -11.21 0.23
C ALA A 136 1.39 -12.32 0.80
N THR A 137 0.16 -11.97 1.17
CA THR A 137 -0.84 -12.95 1.64
C THR A 137 -1.20 -13.96 0.55
N LEU A 138 -1.45 -13.50 -0.68
CA LEU A 138 -1.75 -14.37 -1.82
C LEU A 138 -0.57 -15.28 -2.18
N GLN A 139 0.65 -14.76 -2.13
CA GLN A 139 1.86 -15.53 -2.40
C GLN A 139 2.09 -16.60 -1.34
N ARG A 140 1.93 -16.27 -0.05
CA ARG A 140 2.04 -17.24 1.06
C ARG A 140 1.01 -18.37 0.94
N GLN A 141 -0.17 -18.07 0.41
CA GLN A 141 -1.22 -19.05 0.11
C GLN A 141 -0.98 -19.85 -1.18
N GLY A 142 0.11 -19.59 -1.91
CA GLY A 142 0.42 -20.24 -3.19
C GLY A 142 -0.55 -19.87 -4.32
N ARG A 143 -1.30 -18.77 -4.17
CA ARG A 143 -2.29 -18.32 -5.15
C ARG A 143 -1.68 -17.52 -6.29
N ILE A 144 -0.54 -16.89 -6.05
CA ILE A 144 0.26 -16.17 -7.04
C ILE A 144 1.74 -16.46 -6.79
N THR A 145 2.54 -16.32 -7.84
CA THR A 145 4.00 -16.38 -7.80
C THR A 145 4.61 -15.03 -7.41
N ALA A 146 5.90 -15.01 -7.04
CA ALA A 146 6.64 -13.78 -6.76
C ALA A 146 6.65 -12.81 -7.96
N ALA A 147 6.77 -13.36 -9.18
CA ALA A 147 6.75 -12.57 -10.41
C ALA A 147 5.38 -11.92 -10.66
N GLU A 148 4.29 -12.62 -10.35
CA GLU A 148 2.93 -12.08 -10.45
C GLU A 148 2.65 -11.04 -9.37
N ALA A 149 3.14 -11.25 -8.13
CA ALA A 149 3.01 -10.29 -7.04
C ALA A 149 3.61 -8.92 -7.40
N ALA A 150 4.80 -8.90 -8.01
CA ALA A 150 5.51 -7.67 -8.38
C ALA A 150 4.75 -6.77 -9.36
N VAL A 151 3.91 -7.35 -10.22
CA VAL A 151 3.12 -6.60 -11.23
C VAL A 151 1.63 -6.57 -10.91
N HIS A 152 1.22 -7.05 -9.73
CA HIS A 152 -0.18 -7.19 -9.37
C HIS A 152 -0.85 -5.80 -9.25
N PRO A 153 -2.08 -5.62 -9.76
CA PRO A 153 -2.78 -4.33 -9.70
C PRO A 153 -3.06 -3.88 -8.27
N GLN A 154 -3.14 -4.83 -7.32
CA GLN A 154 -3.41 -4.57 -5.90
C GLN A 154 -2.16 -4.75 -5.01
N ARG A 155 -0.96 -4.57 -5.56
CA ARG A 155 0.28 -4.75 -4.79
C ARG A 155 0.43 -3.76 -3.64
N ASN A 156 -0.12 -2.56 -3.79
CA ASN A 156 -0.08 -1.49 -2.78
C ASN A 156 -1.21 -1.60 -1.71
N ILE A 157 -1.93 -2.73 -1.63
CA ILE A 157 -2.98 -2.91 -0.61
C ILE A 157 -2.36 -3.55 0.63
N LEU A 158 -2.34 -2.79 1.73
CA LEU A 158 -1.94 -3.28 3.04
C LEU A 158 -3.06 -4.07 3.71
N THR A 159 -2.69 -5.12 4.44
CA THR A 159 -3.58 -5.91 5.30
C THR A 159 -3.46 -5.52 6.77
N ARG A 160 -2.39 -4.82 7.16
CA ARG A 160 -2.20 -4.24 8.49
C ARG A 160 -1.46 -2.92 8.38
N ALA A 161 -1.89 -1.94 9.16
CA ALA A 161 -1.29 -0.61 9.27
C ALA A 161 -1.68 0.02 10.61
N LEU A 162 -0.89 1.00 11.08
CA LEU A 162 -1.23 1.82 12.24
C LEU A 162 -2.26 2.88 11.83
N GLY A 163 -3.11 3.28 12.77
CA GLY A 163 -4.07 4.38 12.59
C GLY A 163 -5.42 3.98 11.98
N ILE A 164 -5.55 2.74 11.51
CA ILE A 164 -6.77 2.24 10.85
C ILE A 164 -7.74 1.63 11.87
N ASP A 165 -7.28 0.62 12.60
CA ASP A 165 -8.08 -0.11 13.60
C ASP A 165 -7.61 0.21 15.03
N GLY A 166 -8.54 0.16 15.99
CA GLY A 166 -8.23 0.40 17.40
C GLY A 166 -7.33 -0.67 18.05
N THR A 167 -7.19 -1.84 17.43
CA THR A 167 -6.27 -2.90 17.85
C THR A 167 -5.49 -3.37 16.65
N VAL A 168 -4.16 -3.40 16.79
CA VAL A 168 -3.24 -3.78 15.71
C VAL A 168 -2.54 -5.08 16.08
N LEU A 169 -2.42 -6.00 15.11
CA LEU A 169 -1.61 -7.20 15.27
C LEU A 169 -0.17 -6.87 14.89
N ILE A 170 0.73 -7.03 15.85
CA ILE A 170 2.15 -6.70 15.74
C ILE A 170 2.93 -8.01 15.64
N ASP A 171 3.74 -8.15 14.60
CA ASP A 171 4.69 -9.25 14.51
C ASP A 171 6.00 -8.82 15.20
N SER A 172 6.57 -9.69 16.02
CA SER A 172 7.80 -9.42 16.77
C SER A 172 8.78 -10.60 16.75
N TRP A 173 10.07 -10.28 16.76
CA TRP A 173 11.18 -11.23 16.75
C TRP A 173 12.28 -10.78 17.71
N GLU A 174 13.03 -11.73 18.25
CA GLU A 174 14.26 -11.48 19.01
C GLU A 174 15.43 -12.21 18.36
N MET A 175 16.53 -11.51 18.18
CA MET A 175 17.75 -12.02 17.56
C MET A 175 18.95 -11.75 18.47
N VAL A 176 19.98 -12.60 18.37
CA VAL A 176 21.25 -12.37 19.08
C VAL A 176 22.09 -11.41 18.23
N PRO A 177 22.58 -10.28 18.78
CA PRO A 177 23.50 -9.41 18.04
C PRO A 177 24.82 -10.13 17.80
N VAL A 178 25.22 -10.25 16.53
CA VAL A 178 26.53 -10.78 16.14
C VAL A 178 27.37 -9.65 15.56
N VAL A 179 28.58 -9.48 16.09
CA VAL A 179 29.54 -8.48 15.59
C VAL A 179 29.79 -8.70 14.10
N GLY A 180 29.69 -7.63 13.32
CA GLY A 180 29.81 -7.65 11.86
C GLY A 180 28.49 -7.84 11.12
N ASP A 181 27.39 -8.15 11.82
CA ASP A 181 26.06 -8.08 11.22
C ASP A 181 25.69 -6.64 10.90
N ARG A 182 24.96 -6.48 9.79
CA ARG A 182 24.41 -5.20 9.33
C ARG A 182 22.93 -5.34 9.07
N TYR A 183 22.13 -4.50 9.72
CA TYR A 183 20.69 -4.42 9.54
C TYR A 183 20.34 -3.26 8.60
N LEU A 184 19.30 -3.46 7.78
CA LEU A 184 18.71 -2.43 6.93
C LEU A 184 17.21 -2.41 7.18
N LEU A 185 16.70 -1.30 7.71
CA LEU A 185 15.28 -0.98 7.73
C LEU A 185 14.97 -0.10 6.51
N CYS A 186 13.88 -0.34 5.80
CA CYS A 186 13.53 0.45 4.62
C CYS A 186 12.02 0.47 4.31
N SER A 187 11.57 1.56 3.68
CA SER A 187 10.25 1.68 3.06
C SER A 187 10.20 0.99 1.70
N ASP A 188 9.00 0.85 1.15
CA ASP A 188 8.76 0.12 -0.09
C ASP A 188 9.41 0.80 -1.32
N GLY A 189 9.60 2.12 -1.27
CA GLY A 189 10.26 2.89 -2.33
C GLY A 189 11.70 2.47 -2.57
N LEU A 190 12.37 1.82 -1.61
CA LEU A 190 13.69 1.24 -1.84
C LEU A 190 13.61 -0.09 -2.59
N PHE A 191 12.97 -1.10 -1.99
CA PHE A 191 13.03 -2.48 -2.50
C PHE A 191 12.14 -2.71 -3.74
N ASN A 192 11.21 -1.79 -4.03
CA ASN A 192 10.47 -1.80 -5.29
C ASN A 192 11.30 -1.30 -6.48
N GLU A 193 12.35 -0.50 -6.24
CA GLU A 193 13.19 0.12 -7.28
C GLU A 193 14.58 -0.53 -7.39
N VAL A 194 15.08 -1.10 -6.29
CA VAL A 194 16.39 -1.74 -6.22
C VAL A 194 16.22 -3.19 -5.78
N ASP A 195 16.67 -4.12 -6.62
CA ASP A 195 16.64 -5.54 -6.28
C ASP A 195 17.62 -5.88 -5.15
N GLU A 196 17.31 -6.96 -4.42
CA GLU A 196 18.08 -7.40 -3.25
C GLU A 196 19.56 -7.64 -3.54
N SER A 197 19.92 -8.08 -4.77
CA SER A 197 21.31 -8.33 -5.12
C SER A 197 22.13 -7.03 -5.19
N ARG A 198 21.52 -5.96 -5.70
CA ARG A 198 22.11 -4.61 -5.72
C ARG A 198 22.16 -3.99 -4.34
N ILE A 199 21.11 -4.18 -3.51
CA ILE A 199 21.12 -3.76 -2.11
C ILE A 199 22.29 -4.44 -1.38
N ALA A 200 22.38 -5.77 -1.46
CA ALA A 200 23.45 -6.55 -0.83
C ALA A 200 24.84 -6.14 -1.33
N ALA A 201 24.99 -5.81 -2.62
CA ALA A 201 26.26 -5.33 -3.16
C ALA A 201 26.65 -3.95 -2.60
N ALA A 202 25.71 -3.01 -2.48
CA ALA A 202 25.96 -1.70 -1.89
C ALA A 202 26.36 -1.81 -0.42
N LEU A 203 25.59 -2.58 0.37
CA LEU A 203 25.83 -2.79 1.79
C LEU A 203 27.17 -3.50 2.08
N ARG A 204 27.64 -4.39 1.20
CA ARG A 204 28.97 -5.04 1.33
C ARG A 204 30.12 -4.12 0.96
N ARG A 205 29.92 -3.24 -0.03
CA ARG A 205 30.97 -2.39 -0.60
C ARG A 205 31.28 -1.18 0.26
N ILE A 206 30.27 -0.55 0.85
CA ILE A 206 30.40 0.71 1.57
C ILE A 206 30.40 0.43 3.07
N ALA A 207 31.52 0.67 3.75
CA ALA A 207 31.65 0.40 5.17
C ALA A 207 30.89 1.40 6.04
N ASP A 208 30.85 2.68 5.66
CA ASP A 208 30.14 3.69 6.46
C ASP A 208 28.62 3.57 6.25
N PRO A 209 27.81 3.43 7.32
CA PRO A 209 26.37 3.23 7.18
C PRO A 209 25.64 4.47 6.64
N THR A 210 26.18 5.67 6.82
CA THR A 210 25.59 6.91 6.26
C THR A 210 25.88 7.01 4.77
N GLU A 211 27.10 6.71 4.34
CA GLU A 211 27.41 6.65 2.90
C GLU A 211 26.62 5.53 2.21
N ALA A 212 26.43 4.39 2.88
CA ALA A 212 25.66 3.28 2.35
C ALA A 212 24.17 3.64 2.19
N SER A 213 23.56 4.34 3.16
CA SER A 213 22.16 4.77 3.06
C SER A 213 21.97 5.76 1.91
N LEU A 214 22.86 6.75 1.77
CA LEU A 214 22.85 7.70 0.66
C LEU A 214 23.02 7.01 -0.71
N GLU A 215 23.87 6.00 -0.81
CA GLU A 215 24.02 5.21 -2.03
C GLU A 215 22.74 4.45 -2.38
N LEU A 216 22.05 3.86 -1.39
CA LEU A 216 20.78 3.18 -1.62
C LEU A 216 19.71 4.13 -2.15
N ILE A 217 19.60 5.34 -1.57
CA ILE A 217 18.72 6.40 -2.09
C ILE A 217 19.09 6.75 -3.54
N ARG A 218 20.37 6.93 -3.83
CA ARG A 218 20.85 7.24 -5.19
C ARG A 218 20.45 6.15 -6.18
N LEU A 219 20.65 4.87 -5.83
CA LEU A 219 20.32 3.72 -6.68
C LEU A 219 18.82 3.62 -6.97
N ALA A 220 17.96 3.87 -5.97
CA ALA A 220 16.50 3.86 -6.12
C ALA A 220 16.03 5.02 -7.02
N ASN A 221 16.57 6.21 -6.78
CA ASN A 221 16.30 7.37 -7.62
C ASN A 221 16.77 7.18 -9.07
N GLU A 222 17.90 6.54 -9.31
CA GLU A 222 18.40 6.24 -10.66
C GLU A 222 17.53 5.25 -11.43
N ALA A 223 16.87 4.31 -10.74
CA ALA A 223 15.94 3.38 -11.38
C ALA A 223 14.68 4.12 -11.86
N ALA A 224 13.94 4.73 -10.94
CA ALA A 224 12.83 5.63 -11.27
C ALA A 224 12.45 6.58 -10.13
N GLY A 225 12.66 6.20 -8.87
CA GLY A 225 12.27 6.99 -7.69
C GLY A 225 10.78 7.33 -7.70
N ARG A 226 9.92 6.31 -7.87
CA ARG A 226 8.46 6.51 -8.00
C ARG A 226 7.76 6.81 -6.68
N ASP A 227 8.38 6.43 -5.58
CA ASP A 227 7.87 6.61 -4.23
C ASP A 227 8.85 7.40 -3.37
N ASN A 228 8.41 7.71 -2.15
CA ASN A 228 9.27 8.13 -1.05
C ASN A 228 10.23 6.98 -0.72
N ILE A 229 11.49 7.31 -0.46
CA ILE A 229 12.54 6.31 -0.25
C ILE A 229 13.20 6.63 1.07
N SER A 230 13.08 5.72 2.03
CA SER A 230 13.66 5.88 3.36
C SER A 230 14.36 4.60 3.80
N CYS A 231 15.51 4.77 4.44
CA CYS A 231 16.22 3.65 5.04
C CYS A 231 17.06 4.04 6.25
N VAL A 232 17.26 3.08 7.13
CA VAL A 232 18.18 3.13 8.27
C VAL A 232 19.07 1.90 8.21
N ILE A 233 20.39 2.10 8.28
CA ILE A 233 21.39 1.05 8.35
C ILE A 233 21.98 1.04 9.75
N VAL A 234 22.08 -0.14 10.35
CA VAL A 234 22.62 -0.33 11.70
C VAL A 234 23.65 -1.45 11.69
N ASP A 235 24.85 -1.15 12.16
CA ASP A 235 25.98 -2.06 12.27
C ASP A 235 26.17 -2.52 13.71
N VAL A 236 26.39 -3.82 13.90
CA VAL A 236 26.85 -4.37 15.18
C VAL A 236 28.38 -4.30 15.22
N LEU A 237 28.90 -3.39 16.04
CA LEU A 237 30.32 -3.09 16.14
C LEU A 237 31.01 -3.93 17.22
N ASP A 238 32.30 -4.19 17.03
CA ASP A 238 33.15 -4.74 18.09
C ASP A 238 33.56 -3.68 19.13
N ASP A 239 34.24 -4.11 20.20
CA ASP A 239 34.72 -3.22 21.26
C ASP A 239 35.67 -2.12 20.74
N THR A 240 36.31 -2.31 19.57
CA THR A 240 37.19 -1.33 18.93
C THR A 240 36.44 -0.32 18.06
N GLY A 241 35.14 -0.48 17.88
CA GLY A 241 34.32 0.33 16.97
C GLY A 241 34.53 -0.01 15.50
N SER A 242 35.17 -1.14 15.20
CA SER A 242 35.33 -1.61 13.83
C SER A 242 34.04 -2.32 13.41
N GLY A 243 33.36 -1.76 12.41
CA GLY A 243 32.17 -2.36 11.81
C GLY A 243 32.48 -3.50 10.84
N PRO A 244 31.50 -3.97 10.05
CA PRO A 244 31.74 -4.97 9.02
C PRO A 244 32.85 -4.50 8.08
N THR A 245 33.94 -5.27 8.06
CA THR A 245 35.02 -5.02 7.09
C THR A 245 34.49 -5.40 5.71
N PRO A 246 34.65 -4.54 4.69
CA PRO A 246 34.29 -4.91 3.32
C PRO A 246 34.98 -6.22 2.98
N MET A 247 34.21 -7.29 2.77
CA MET A 247 34.78 -8.55 2.30
C MET A 247 35.32 -8.30 0.89
N GLY A 248 36.64 -8.14 0.80
CA GLY A 248 37.34 -8.18 -0.47
C GLY A 248 37.04 -9.51 -1.15
N ASP A 249 36.81 -9.44 -2.46
CA ASP A 249 36.32 -10.48 -3.37
C ASP A 249 37.29 -11.68 -3.57
N SER A 250 37.96 -12.12 -2.50
CA SER A 250 39.10 -13.03 -2.55
C SER A 250 39.00 -14.15 -1.52
N ARG A 251 37.94 -14.95 -1.62
CA ARG A 251 37.92 -16.33 -1.12
C ARG A 251 37.27 -17.28 -2.15
N ILE A 252 37.82 -17.27 -3.36
CA ILE A 252 37.82 -18.46 -4.23
C ILE A 252 39.28 -18.90 -4.37
N THR A 253 39.79 -19.60 -3.36
CA THR A 253 40.92 -20.51 -3.56
C THR A 253 40.32 -21.86 -3.91
N SER A 254 40.12 -22.10 -5.21
CA SER A 254 39.83 -23.42 -5.74
C SER A 254 40.92 -24.39 -5.28
N HIS A 255 40.64 -25.18 -4.24
CA HIS A 255 41.42 -26.34 -3.90
C HIS A 255 41.03 -27.47 -4.86
N SER A 256 41.68 -27.49 -6.03
CA SER A 256 41.68 -28.65 -6.91
C SER A 256 42.73 -29.63 -6.40
N ALA A 257 42.29 -30.76 -5.86
CA ALA A 257 43.15 -31.93 -5.63
C ALA A 257 43.48 -32.62 -6.97
N PRO A 258 44.60 -33.38 -7.05
CA PRO A 258 45.35 -33.59 -8.29
C PRO A 258 44.76 -34.70 -9.17
N SER A 259 44.77 -34.47 -10.48
CA SER A 259 44.58 -35.52 -11.50
C SER A 259 45.93 -35.78 -12.16
N ASP A 260 46.36 -37.05 -12.12
CA ASP A 260 47.57 -37.54 -12.79
C ASP A 260 47.44 -37.48 -14.33
N PRO A 261 48.58 -37.55 -15.05
CA PRO A 261 48.71 -37.22 -16.47
C PRO A 261 48.49 -38.43 -17.38
N ASP A 262 48.11 -38.21 -18.65
CA ASP A 262 48.86 -38.64 -19.85
C ASP A 262 48.05 -38.39 -21.15
N LEU A 263 48.80 -38.24 -22.26
CA LEU A 263 48.42 -38.21 -23.68
C LEU A 263 47.89 -36.86 -24.21
N GLY A 264 48.49 -36.14 -25.16
CA GLY A 264 49.59 -36.42 -26.07
C GLY A 264 49.30 -35.75 -27.43
N ALA A 265 50.28 -35.00 -27.96
CA ALA A 265 50.39 -34.45 -29.33
C ALA A 265 49.39 -33.34 -29.76
N GLY A 266 49.76 -32.28 -30.49
CA GLY A 266 50.99 -31.97 -31.20
C GLY A 266 51.00 -30.52 -31.68
N ALA A 267 52.20 -30.05 -32.00
CA ALA A 267 52.60 -28.68 -32.31
C ALA A 267 52.06 -28.10 -33.63
N MET A 268 52.17 -26.76 -33.76
CA MET A 268 52.75 -25.95 -34.87
C MET A 268 52.08 -24.55 -34.83
N SER A 269 52.74 -23.46 -34.39
CA SER A 269 53.79 -22.63 -35.01
C SER A 269 53.26 -21.39 -35.77
N ALA A 270 54.12 -20.35 -35.87
CA ALA A 270 53.98 -18.98 -36.40
C ALA A 270 53.29 -17.98 -35.44
N THR A 271 53.92 -16.96 -34.80
CA THR A 271 55.09 -16.09 -35.06
C THR A 271 55.02 -15.17 -36.28
N ALA A 272 54.54 -13.95 -36.06
CA ALA A 272 55.02 -12.66 -36.61
C ALA A 272 54.17 -11.56 -35.92
N GLY A 273 54.66 -10.53 -35.21
CA GLY A 273 55.95 -9.86 -35.24
C GLY A 273 55.81 -8.51 -35.97
N VAL A 274 56.16 -7.41 -35.28
CA VAL A 274 56.47 -6.00 -35.71
C VAL A 274 55.55 -4.98 -35.00
N ARG A 275 55.95 -4.39 -33.85
CA ARG A 275 56.89 -3.24 -33.59
C ARG A 275 56.39 -1.91 -34.20
N THR A 276 55.78 -0.96 -33.47
CA THR A 276 56.28 0.07 -32.50
C THR A 276 57.35 1.05 -33.01
N ALA A 277 57.02 2.36 -32.98
CA ALA A 277 57.83 3.53 -32.54
C ALA A 277 57.18 4.82 -33.10
N SER A 278 56.69 5.80 -32.31
CA SER A 278 57.31 6.77 -31.38
C SER A 278 57.57 8.15 -32.01
N GLY A 279 57.27 9.23 -31.27
CA GLY A 279 57.72 10.62 -31.53
C GLY A 279 56.56 11.61 -31.40
N SER A 280 56.29 12.24 -30.26
CA SER A 280 56.99 13.33 -29.54
C SER A 280 56.61 14.75 -29.98
N SER A 281 56.14 15.52 -28.97
CA SER A 281 56.34 16.96 -28.71
C SER A 281 55.72 18.04 -29.61
N GLY A 282 54.99 18.98 -28.97
CA GLY A 282 54.97 20.40 -29.38
C GLY A 282 53.62 21.14 -29.23
N GLU A 283 53.45 21.85 -28.11
CA GLU A 283 52.58 23.02 -27.78
C GLU A 283 52.26 24.04 -28.91
N PRO A 284 51.46 25.12 -28.70
CA PRO A 284 50.26 25.36 -27.87
C PRO A 284 49.15 26.10 -28.68
N LEU A 285 47.92 26.25 -28.15
CA LEU A 285 46.90 27.12 -28.76
C LEU A 285 46.47 28.26 -27.83
N ALA A 286 46.89 29.46 -28.21
CA ALA A 286 46.46 30.73 -27.66
C ALA A 286 45.12 31.18 -28.25
N ALA A 287 44.42 31.97 -27.45
CA ALA A 287 43.17 32.68 -27.68
C ALA A 287 42.95 33.28 -29.08
N ARG A 288 41.68 33.32 -29.53
CA ARG A 288 40.91 34.59 -29.66
C ARG A 288 39.48 34.40 -30.21
N ASN A 289 38.59 35.11 -29.51
CA ASN A 289 37.21 35.52 -29.77
C ASN A 289 36.70 35.65 -31.22
N GLY A 290 35.43 35.28 -31.38
CA GLY A 290 34.38 36.19 -31.88
C GLY A 290 33.74 35.80 -33.21
N MET A 291 32.45 35.43 -33.21
CA MET A 291 31.35 36.23 -33.76
C MET A 291 30.00 35.53 -33.56
N ALA A 292 28.99 36.32 -33.21
CA ALA A 292 27.61 35.91 -33.00
C ALA A 292 26.92 35.40 -34.28
N GLN A 293 26.10 34.35 -34.13
CA GLN A 293 24.92 34.10 -34.95
C GLN A 293 23.78 33.56 -34.07
N VAL A 294 22.63 34.24 -34.15
CA VAL A 294 21.28 33.85 -33.73
C VAL A 294 20.44 33.97 -35.02
N PRO A 295 19.31 33.26 -35.28
CA PRO A 295 18.58 32.22 -34.52
C PRO A 295 18.25 30.95 -35.34
N SER A 296 17.69 29.89 -34.72
CA SER A 296 16.38 29.32 -35.16
C SER A 296 15.95 28.10 -34.34
N ALA A 297 14.72 28.17 -33.83
CA ALA A 297 13.73 27.11 -33.67
C ALA A 297 14.06 25.87 -32.80
N LEU A 298 13.33 25.78 -31.69
CA LEU A 298 13.05 24.57 -30.93
C LEU A 298 12.52 23.46 -31.86
N SER A 299 13.31 22.42 -32.12
CA SER A 299 12.81 21.18 -32.71
C SER A 299 12.34 20.26 -31.58
N SER A 300 11.02 20.09 -31.48
CA SER A 300 10.38 19.10 -30.62
C SER A 300 10.70 17.70 -31.13
N THR A 301 11.45 16.91 -30.37
CA THR A 301 11.41 15.45 -30.51
C THR A 301 10.21 14.93 -29.74
N LEU A 302 9.00 15.19 -30.27
CA LEU A 302 7.80 14.52 -29.79
C LEU A 302 7.83 13.10 -30.37
N THR A 303 8.49 12.19 -29.65
CA THR A 303 8.60 10.78 -30.03
C THR A 303 7.18 10.25 -30.26
N TRP A 304 6.94 9.48 -31.32
CA TRP A 304 5.64 8.88 -31.65
C TRP A 304 4.96 8.19 -30.45
N ARG A 305 5.75 7.69 -29.49
CA ARG A 305 5.31 7.15 -28.20
C ARG A 305 4.57 8.16 -27.30
N VAL A 306 4.97 9.43 -27.28
CA VAL A 306 4.29 10.51 -26.54
C VAL A 306 2.95 10.82 -27.19
N LEU A 307 2.88 10.84 -28.53
CA LEU A 307 1.62 11.02 -29.25
C LEU A 307 0.65 9.86 -29.02
N LEU A 308 1.15 8.62 -28.98
CA LEU A 308 0.33 7.46 -28.64
C LEU A 308 -0.17 7.50 -27.19
N PHE A 309 0.68 7.90 -26.23
CA PHE A 309 0.29 8.03 -24.83
C PHE A 309 -0.78 9.11 -24.62
N VAL A 310 -0.54 10.31 -25.16
CA VAL A 310 -1.51 11.42 -25.10
C VAL A 310 -2.80 11.05 -25.84
N GLY A 311 -2.69 10.39 -27.00
CA GLY A 311 -3.84 9.87 -27.73
C GLY A 311 -4.65 8.86 -26.92
N SER A 312 -3.99 7.94 -26.23
CA SER A 312 -4.66 6.94 -25.39
C SER A 312 -5.37 7.56 -24.19
N LEU A 313 -4.78 8.58 -23.56
CA LEU A 313 -5.41 9.34 -22.47
C LEU A 313 -6.63 10.12 -22.96
N LEU A 314 -6.57 10.73 -24.15
CA LEU A 314 -7.71 11.42 -24.75
C LEU A 314 -8.86 10.46 -25.06
N VAL A 315 -8.56 9.26 -25.58
CA VAL A 315 -9.56 8.22 -25.84
C VAL A 315 -10.19 7.73 -24.54
N LEU A 316 -9.39 7.48 -23.50
CA LEU A 316 -9.89 7.07 -22.19
C LEU A 316 -10.77 8.16 -21.56
N GLY A 317 -10.33 9.41 -21.62
CA GLY A 317 -11.09 10.57 -21.16
C GLY A 317 -12.43 10.71 -21.90
N ALA A 318 -12.44 10.53 -23.22
CA ALA A 318 -13.67 10.53 -24.02
C ALA A 318 -14.60 9.37 -23.66
N PHE A 319 -14.06 8.19 -23.35
CA PHE A 319 -14.84 7.03 -22.92
C PHE A 319 -15.47 7.24 -21.55
N VAL A 320 -14.71 7.75 -20.58
CA VAL A 320 -15.21 8.11 -19.24
C VAL A 320 -16.26 9.22 -19.35
N PHE A 321 -15.99 10.26 -20.13
CA PHE A 321 -16.94 11.35 -20.37
C PHE A 321 -18.24 10.83 -21.01
N GLY A 322 -18.13 9.98 -22.04
CA GLY A 322 -19.28 9.36 -22.69
C GLY A 322 -20.09 8.47 -21.75
N PHE A 323 -19.43 7.70 -20.88
CA PHE A 323 -20.07 6.86 -19.88
C PHE A 323 -20.81 7.68 -18.82
N VAL A 324 -20.18 8.73 -18.29
CA VAL A 324 -20.80 9.67 -17.34
C VAL A 324 -21.98 10.40 -17.98
N TRP A 325 -21.82 10.86 -19.22
CA TRP A 325 -22.88 11.51 -19.97
C TRP A 325 -24.07 10.56 -20.22
N TRP A 326 -23.79 9.32 -20.65
CA TRP A 326 -24.82 8.30 -20.84
C TRP A 326 -25.58 8.05 -19.55
N THR A 327 -24.88 7.76 -18.46
CA THR A 327 -25.49 7.44 -17.17
C THR A 327 -26.25 8.63 -16.55
N GLY A 328 -25.80 9.86 -16.79
CA GLY A 328 -26.49 11.07 -16.35
C GLY A 328 -27.71 11.46 -17.18
N THR A 329 -27.89 10.91 -18.39
CA THR A 329 -28.96 11.32 -19.32
C THR A 329 -29.98 10.23 -19.66
N HIS A 330 -29.66 8.95 -19.41
CA HIS A 330 -30.50 7.81 -19.77
C HIS A 330 -31.34 7.25 -18.62
N THR A 331 -31.23 7.82 -17.42
CA THR A 331 -32.11 7.50 -16.30
C THR A 331 -33.25 8.49 -16.21
N TYR A 332 -34.37 8.06 -15.64
CA TYR A 332 -35.49 8.93 -15.29
C TYR A 332 -35.72 8.82 -13.80
N TYR A 333 -36.27 9.85 -13.16
CA TYR A 333 -36.74 9.70 -11.81
C TYR A 333 -38.03 10.48 -11.58
N VAL A 334 -38.84 9.98 -10.65
CA VAL A 334 -40.08 10.64 -10.22
C VAL A 334 -39.76 11.42 -8.96
N GLY A 335 -39.87 12.74 -9.04
CA GLY A 335 -39.60 13.67 -7.94
C GLY A 335 -40.75 14.63 -7.71
N VAL A 336 -40.54 15.58 -6.80
CA VAL A 336 -41.51 16.64 -6.48
C VAL A 336 -40.94 17.98 -6.92
N ASP A 337 -41.74 18.77 -7.62
CA ASP A 337 -41.49 20.20 -7.84
C ASP A 337 -42.62 21.01 -7.19
N GLY A 338 -42.31 21.68 -6.08
CA GLY A 338 -43.31 22.39 -5.27
C GLY A 338 -44.39 21.45 -4.71
N SER A 339 -45.61 21.50 -5.29
CA SER A 339 -46.76 20.69 -4.87
C SER A 339 -47.12 19.57 -5.85
N GLN A 340 -46.39 19.43 -6.96
CA GLN A 340 -46.70 18.48 -8.03
C GLN A 340 -45.61 17.42 -8.18
N VAL A 341 -46.03 16.22 -8.59
CA VAL A 341 -45.12 15.14 -8.95
C VAL A 341 -44.67 15.33 -10.41
N VAL A 342 -43.37 15.34 -10.63
CA VAL A 342 -42.75 15.60 -11.94
C VAL A 342 -41.80 14.47 -12.28
N ILE A 343 -41.80 14.05 -13.54
CA ILE A 343 -40.83 13.09 -14.07
C ILE A 343 -39.65 13.88 -14.63
N TYR A 344 -38.48 13.64 -14.08
CA TYR A 344 -37.23 14.22 -14.52
C TYR A 344 -36.45 13.20 -15.36
N GLN A 345 -35.71 13.70 -16.35
CA GLN A 345 -34.68 12.96 -17.06
C GLN A 345 -33.32 13.29 -16.43
N GLY A 346 -32.67 12.28 -15.85
CA GLY A 346 -31.39 12.38 -15.17
C GLY A 346 -31.38 11.63 -13.85
N LYS A 347 -30.46 12.00 -12.95
CA LYS A 347 -30.38 11.49 -11.57
C LYS A 347 -30.90 12.51 -10.56
N PRO A 348 -31.50 12.09 -9.43
CA PRO A 348 -31.85 12.98 -8.33
C PRO A 348 -30.62 13.75 -7.83
N GLY A 349 -30.69 15.08 -7.78
CA GLY A 349 -29.58 15.94 -7.35
C GLY A 349 -28.52 16.25 -8.42
N GLY A 350 -28.66 15.74 -9.64
CA GLY A 350 -27.72 15.97 -10.74
C GLY A 350 -26.49 15.05 -10.69
N LEU A 351 -25.73 15.03 -11.78
CA LEU A 351 -24.47 14.27 -11.87
C LEU A 351 -23.36 15.15 -12.44
N LEU A 352 -22.43 15.57 -11.58
CA LEU A 352 -21.35 16.52 -11.90
C LEU A 352 -21.89 17.85 -12.48
N TRP A 353 -21.69 18.09 -13.78
CA TRP A 353 -22.13 19.28 -14.52
C TRP A 353 -23.44 19.05 -15.31
N ILE A 354 -24.11 17.91 -15.11
CA ILE A 354 -25.35 17.54 -15.79
C ILE A 354 -26.52 17.70 -14.81
N ASP A 355 -27.27 18.78 -15.00
CA ASP A 355 -28.50 19.03 -14.26
C ASP A 355 -29.68 18.22 -14.85
N PRO A 356 -30.57 17.69 -13.99
CA PRO A 356 -31.73 16.96 -14.45
C PRO A 356 -32.72 17.89 -15.17
N LYS A 357 -33.30 17.41 -16.27
CA LYS A 357 -34.30 18.17 -17.04
C LYS A 357 -35.70 17.66 -16.77
N VAL A 358 -36.68 18.56 -16.67
CA VAL A 358 -38.10 18.17 -16.59
C VAL A 358 -38.51 17.49 -17.88
N ALA A 359 -38.87 16.21 -17.81
CA ALA A 359 -39.34 15.43 -18.95
C ALA A 359 -40.87 15.55 -19.12
N GLU A 360 -41.62 15.42 -18.02
CA GLU A 360 -43.08 15.47 -18.03
C GLU A 360 -43.62 15.94 -16.68
N THR A 361 -44.52 16.94 -16.70
CA THR A 361 -45.27 17.38 -15.52
C THR A 361 -46.55 16.55 -15.41
N THR A 362 -46.81 15.95 -14.25
CA THR A 362 -48.03 15.17 -14.03
C THR A 362 -49.07 15.98 -13.28
N GLU A 363 -50.34 15.64 -13.44
CA GLU A 363 -51.45 16.30 -12.72
C GLU A 363 -51.55 15.87 -11.23
N LEU A 364 -50.66 14.98 -10.77
CA LEU A 364 -50.68 14.42 -9.42
C LEU A 364 -50.07 15.40 -8.41
N GLN A 365 -50.83 15.80 -7.40
CA GLN A 365 -50.32 16.59 -6.29
C GLN A 365 -49.69 15.72 -5.20
N LEU A 366 -48.64 16.21 -4.55
CA LEU A 366 -47.97 15.49 -3.46
C LEU A 366 -48.92 15.18 -2.29
N ALA A 367 -49.93 16.02 -2.05
CA ALA A 367 -50.95 15.81 -1.03
C ALA A 367 -51.75 14.51 -1.28
N ASP A 368 -51.93 14.15 -2.55
CA ASP A 368 -52.73 13.00 -3.00
C ASP A 368 -51.90 11.71 -3.10
N VAL A 369 -50.58 11.78 -2.89
CA VAL A 369 -49.72 10.61 -2.84
C VAL A 369 -49.96 9.86 -1.51
N PRO A 370 -50.11 8.52 -1.54
CA PRO A 370 -50.25 7.71 -0.33
C PRO A 370 -49.16 8.00 0.69
N ALA A 371 -49.53 8.15 1.97
CA ALA A 371 -48.60 8.57 3.04
C ALA A 371 -47.35 7.67 3.15
N ALA A 372 -47.47 6.38 2.82
CA ALA A 372 -46.37 5.43 2.82
C ALA A 372 -45.31 5.71 1.73
N SER A 373 -45.70 6.29 0.60
CA SER A 373 -44.83 6.51 -0.57
C SER A 373 -44.26 7.93 -0.64
N ARG A 374 -44.77 8.87 0.18
CA ARG A 374 -44.34 10.28 0.20
C ARG A 374 -42.84 10.45 0.44
N PRO A 375 -42.20 9.76 1.41
CA PRO A 375 -40.76 9.91 1.62
C PRO A 375 -39.96 9.47 0.38
N ALA A 376 -40.31 8.33 -0.22
CA ALA A 376 -39.62 7.80 -1.38
C ALA A 376 -39.72 8.74 -2.60
N VAL A 377 -40.92 9.27 -2.89
CA VAL A 377 -41.13 10.23 -3.99
C VAL A 377 -40.40 11.55 -3.74
N SER A 378 -40.30 12.00 -2.48
CA SER A 378 -39.57 13.22 -2.12
C SER A 378 -38.04 13.09 -2.28
N LEU A 379 -37.48 11.89 -2.09
CA LEU A 379 -36.06 11.60 -2.31
C LEU A 379 -35.72 11.35 -3.79
N GLY A 380 -36.72 11.15 -4.65
CA GLY A 380 -36.54 10.85 -6.07
C GLY A 380 -36.42 9.34 -6.32
N VAL A 381 -37.48 8.74 -6.89
CA VAL A 381 -37.48 7.32 -7.25
C VAL A 381 -36.90 7.14 -8.64
N GLU A 382 -35.73 6.51 -8.75
CA GLU A 382 -35.07 6.24 -10.02
C GLU A 382 -35.77 5.11 -10.79
N GLU A 383 -36.00 5.34 -12.08
CA GLU A 383 -36.66 4.43 -13.00
C GLU A 383 -35.84 4.31 -14.31
N PRO A 384 -35.65 3.10 -14.87
CA PRO A 384 -34.76 2.87 -15.99
C PRO A 384 -35.31 3.39 -17.33
N THR A 385 -36.62 3.66 -17.41
CA THR A 385 -37.25 4.19 -18.62
C THR A 385 -38.39 5.13 -18.28
N LEU A 386 -38.71 6.05 -19.20
CA LEU A 386 -39.86 6.94 -19.08
C LEU A 386 -41.20 6.17 -19.00
N SER A 387 -41.30 5.00 -19.64
CA SER A 387 -42.48 4.14 -19.52
C SER A 387 -42.60 3.52 -18.13
N ALA A 388 -41.48 3.14 -17.49
CA ALA A 388 -41.47 2.62 -16.14
C ALA A 388 -41.89 3.72 -15.13
N ALA A 389 -41.35 4.93 -15.28
CA ALA A 389 -41.77 6.10 -14.50
C ALA A 389 -43.27 6.41 -14.64
N ARG A 390 -43.82 6.35 -15.86
CA ARG A 390 -45.27 6.50 -16.09
C ARG A 390 -46.10 5.39 -15.45
N THR A 391 -45.60 4.16 -15.44
CA THR A 391 -46.27 3.04 -14.77
C THR A 391 -46.24 3.22 -13.25
N TYR A 392 -45.13 3.71 -12.70
CA TYR A 392 -45.02 4.04 -11.29
C TYR A 392 -46.03 5.12 -10.88
N VAL A 393 -46.14 6.21 -11.65
CA VAL A 393 -47.14 7.27 -11.41
C VAL A 393 -48.58 6.72 -11.51
N ARG A 394 -48.87 5.84 -12.48
CA ARG A 394 -50.18 5.18 -12.59
C ARG A 394 -50.50 4.28 -11.40
N ASN A 395 -49.53 3.51 -10.90
CA ASN A 395 -49.72 2.69 -9.71
C ASN A 395 -50.02 3.53 -8.47
N LEU A 396 -49.43 4.73 -8.35
CA LEU A 396 -49.76 5.68 -7.28
C LEU A 396 -51.20 6.20 -7.38
N LEU A 397 -51.70 6.41 -8.60
CA LEU A 397 -53.10 6.78 -8.85
C LEU A 397 -54.06 5.62 -8.50
N ASP A 398 -53.74 4.39 -8.88
CA ASP A 398 -54.57 3.23 -8.55
C ASP A 398 -54.62 2.96 -7.03
N GLN A 399 -53.50 3.18 -6.33
CA GLN A 399 -53.45 3.09 -4.86
C GLN A 399 -54.30 4.16 -4.17
N ARG A 400 -54.37 5.37 -4.74
CA ARG A 400 -55.29 6.42 -4.28
C ARG A 400 -56.75 5.95 -4.40
N GLU A 401 -57.13 5.36 -5.54
CA GLU A 401 -58.50 4.86 -5.76
C GLU A 401 -58.87 3.75 -4.77
N GLN A 402 -57.94 2.84 -4.47
CA GLN A 402 -58.16 1.77 -3.48
C GLN A 402 -58.27 2.30 -2.04
N GLN A 403 -57.55 3.36 -1.68
CA GLN A 403 -57.68 4.00 -0.36
C GLN A 403 -58.95 4.84 -0.22
N THR A 404 -59.56 5.28 -1.32
CA THR A 404 -60.83 6.03 -1.33
C THR A 404 -62.07 5.15 -1.47
N ALA A 405 -61.91 3.84 -1.69
CA ALA A 405 -63.02 2.89 -1.71
C ALA A 405 -63.57 2.62 -0.28
N PRO A 406 -64.89 2.75 -0.04
CA PRO A 406 -65.47 2.57 1.29
C PRO A 406 -65.34 1.11 1.75
N THR A 407 -64.63 0.89 2.85
CA THR A 407 -64.48 -0.43 3.47
C THR A 407 -65.75 -0.78 4.23
N THR A 408 -66.56 -1.71 3.69
CA THR A 408 -67.69 -2.29 4.43
C THR A 408 -67.14 -3.28 5.46
N SER A 409 -67.05 -2.83 6.72
CA SER A 409 -66.68 -3.66 7.86
C SER A 409 -67.80 -4.66 8.18
N THR A 410 -67.52 -5.95 8.02
CA THR A 410 -68.35 -7.03 8.59
C THR A 410 -67.60 -7.65 9.75
N ASN A 411 -68.05 -7.33 10.95
CA ASN A 411 -67.62 -7.90 12.23
C ASN A 411 -68.22 -9.30 12.42
N PRO A 412 -67.49 -10.29 12.97
CA PRO A 412 -68.15 -11.28 13.83
C PRO A 412 -67.53 -11.36 15.22
N ALA A 413 -68.44 -11.60 16.17
CA ALA A 413 -68.30 -11.48 17.60
C ALA A 413 -67.40 -12.50 18.30
N THR A 414 -66.87 -12.03 19.43
CA THR A 414 -66.27 -12.73 20.57
C THR A 414 -67.10 -13.89 21.10
N SER A 415 -66.45 -15.02 21.45
CA SER A 415 -66.95 -15.95 22.46
C SER A 415 -65.79 -16.58 23.26
N THR A 416 -66.00 -16.62 24.58
CA THR A 416 -65.11 -16.93 25.70
C THR A 416 -65.12 -18.43 26.09
N ASN A 417 -63.97 -19.04 26.43
CA ASN A 417 -63.54 -19.51 27.79
C ASN A 417 -62.48 -20.65 27.77
N PRO A 418 -61.68 -20.84 28.85
CA PRO A 418 -60.51 -21.74 28.93
C PRO A 418 -60.72 -23.03 29.78
N ALA A 419 -59.64 -23.84 29.85
CA ALA A 419 -59.40 -25.12 30.58
C ALA A 419 -59.80 -26.40 29.81
N THR A 420 -58.96 -27.44 29.66
CA THR A 420 -58.33 -28.24 30.73
C THR A 420 -57.26 -29.19 30.14
N SER A 421 -56.17 -29.39 30.89
CA SER A 421 -55.13 -30.41 30.70
C SER A 421 -55.66 -31.85 30.89
N ARG A 422 -55.18 -32.80 30.08
CA ARG A 422 -55.07 -34.25 30.38
C ARG A 422 -54.05 -34.93 29.46
N ASN A 423 -53.03 -35.55 30.07
CA ASN A 423 -52.14 -36.57 29.49
C ASN A 423 -52.87 -37.94 29.47
N PRO A 424 -52.46 -38.97 28.68
CA PRO A 424 -51.40 -39.89 29.15
C PRO A 424 -50.54 -40.64 28.09
N THR A 425 -49.30 -40.95 28.52
CA THR A 425 -48.45 -42.18 28.38
C THR A 425 -48.72 -43.27 27.33
N THR A 426 -47.70 -43.64 26.53
CA THR A 426 -47.13 -45.02 26.29
C THR A 426 -45.96 -44.96 25.29
N SER A 427 -44.71 -45.28 25.66
CA SER A 427 -44.02 -46.60 25.69
C SER A 427 -43.81 -47.28 24.34
N ILE A 428 -42.55 -47.47 23.91
CA ILE A 428 -41.95 -48.73 23.37
C ILE A 428 -40.41 -48.59 23.38
N ALA A 429 -39.76 -49.73 23.64
CA ALA A 429 -38.40 -49.97 24.11
C ALA A 429 -37.33 -50.14 22.98
N PRO A 430 -36.04 -50.39 23.33
CA PRO A 430 -34.90 -50.36 22.41
C PRO A 430 -34.51 -51.75 21.87
N ALA A 431 -33.71 -51.78 20.81
CA ALA A 431 -33.06 -52.99 20.28
C ALA A 431 -31.53 -52.94 20.48
N THR A 432 -31.00 -54.09 20.83
CA THR A 432 -29.69 -54.42 21.40
C THR A 432 -28.69 -54.96 20.37
N SER A 433 -27.39 -54.96 20.77
CA SER A 433 -26.26 -55.81 20.33
C SER A 433 -25.69 -55.59 18.91
N THR A 434 -24.38 -55.65 18.64
CA THR A 434 -23.40 -56.68 19.06
C THR A 434 -21.95 -56.17 18.95
N SER A 435 -21.07 -56.80 19.71
CA SER A 435 -19.64 -56.54 19.88
C SER A 435 -18.71 -57.31 18.91
N LEU A 436 -17.40 -57.03 19.08
CA LEU A 436 -16.19 -57.82 18.84
C LEU A 436 -15.46 -57.64 17.50
N GLY A 437 -14.17 -57.30 17.64
CA GLY A 437 -13.15 -57.19 16.60
C GLY A 437 -12.05 -56.26 17.05
#